data_AF-A0A2D5ZU09-F1
#
_entry.id   AF-A0A2D5ZU09-F1
#
_cell.length_a   1.000
_cell.length_b   1.000
_cell.length_c   1.000
_cell.angle_alpha   90.00
_cell.angle_beta   90.00
_cell.angle_gamma   90.00
#
_symmetry.space_group_name_H-M   'P 1'
#
loop_
_entity.id
_entity.type
_entity.pdbx_description
1 polymer ?
#
loop_
_entity_poly.entity_id
_entity_poly.type
_entity_poly.pdbx_seq_one_letter_code
_entity_poly.pdbx_strand_id
1 'polypeptide(L)'
;MSRTKVYVVTDDYSVFERTRSFYQGQDVQVEYFTPGQWEQRQGGGSNLTMGAQPVEQGAKILPFPGQAPSATHVAGVRTINELESDAIEKAIFEFNGNLTEAAKALGIGRATLYRKVKQYNIDPSLARKKRAA
;
A
#
# COMPACT_ATOMS: atom_id res chain seq x y z
N MET A 1 34.04 -6.22 -24.25
CA MET A 1 34.82 -5.13 -23.64
C MET A 1 34.22 -4.86 -22.27
N SER A 2 34.95 -5.17 -21.20
CA SER A 2 34.47 -4.97 -19.82
C SER A 2 34.64 -3.49 -19.45
N ARG A 3 33.55 -2.81 -19.11
CA ARG A 3 33.59 -1.41 -18.65
C ARG A 3 33.98 -1.38 -17.18
N THR A 4 35.19 -0.91 -16.89
CA THR A 4 35.67 -0.79 -15.52
C THR A 4 35.15 0.52 -14.93
N LYS A 5 34.58 0.47 -13.73
CA LYS A 5 34.09 1.64 -13.00
C LYS A 5 34.78 1.75 -11.65
N VAL A 6 35.24 2.95 -11.29
CA VAL A 6 35.89 3.26 -10.02
C VAL A 6 35.06 4.30 -9.31
N TYR A 7 34.70 4.02 -8.05
CA TYR A 7 33.97 4.94 -7.19
C TYR A 7 34.92 5.52 -6.15
N VAL A 8 34.99 6.83 -6.05
CA VAL A 8 35.83 7.54 -5.08
C VAL A 8 34.91 8.22 -4.08
N VAL A 9 34.98 7.77 -2.82
CA VAL A 9 34.14 8.27 -1.72
C VAL A 9 35.01 9.06 -0.76
N THR A 10 34.89 10.39 -0.78
CA THR A 10 35.73 11.28 0.03
C THR A 10 35.12 12.67 0.08
N ASP A 11 35.25 13.38 1.20
CA ASP A 11 34.85 14.80 1.30
C ASP A 11 35.91 15.74 0.70
N ASP A 12 37.11 15.24 0.40
CA ASP A 12 38.19 16.04 -0.18
C ASP A 12 38.20 15.92 -1.71
N TYR A 13 37.78 17.01 -2.37
CA TYR A 13 37.75 17.09 -3.83
C TYR A 13 39.13 16.91 -4.50
N SER A 14 40.22 17.22 -3.78
CA SER A 14 41.59 17.08 -4.29
C SER A 14 41.95 15.61 -4.54
N VAL A 15 41.38 14.70 -3.76
CA VAL A 15 41.58 13.26 -3.93
C VAL A 15 40.89 12.76 -5.19
N PHE A 16 39.68 13.27 -5.49
CA PHE A 16 38.98 12.94 -6.74
C PHE A 16 39.76 13.35 -7.99
N GLU A 17 40.27 14.59 -8.01
CA GLU A 17 41.04 15.09 -9.16
C GLU A 17 42.32 14.27 -9.39
N ARG A 18 43.00 13.84 -8.32
CA ARG A 18 44.15 12.93 -8.40
C ARG A 18 43.78 11.56 -8.95
N THR A 19 42.68 10.98 -8.46
CA THR A 19 42.22 9.67 -8.95
C THR A 19 41.75 9.73 -10.40
N ARG A 20 41.05 10.79 -10.79
CA ARG A 20 40.61 11.01 -12.17
C ARG A 20 41.80 11.17 -13.13
N SER A 21 42.80 11.94 -12.72
CA SER A 21 44.03 12.13 -13.51
C SER A 21 44.84 10.84 -13.62
N PHE A 22 44.85 9.99 -12.59
CA PHE A 22 45.54 8.70 -12.60
C PHE A 22 44.94 7.70 -13.60
N TYR A 23 43.62 7.68 -13.73
CA TYR A 23 42.92 6.81 -14.69
C TYR A 23 42.71 7.47 -16.07
N GLN A 24 43.26 8.66 -16.30
CA GLN A 24 43.16 9.37 -17.56
C GLN A 24 43.92 8.62 -18.66
N GLY A 25 43.21 8.15 -19.69
CA GLY A 25 43.76 7.36 -20.79
C GLY A 25 43.48 5.85 -20.70
N GLN A 26 42.83 5.38 -19.63
CA GLN A 26 42.29 4.02 -19.53
C GLN A 26 40.77 4.01 -19.76
N ASP A 27 40.18 2.89 -20.21
CA ASP A 27 38.72 2.70 -20.36
C ASP A 27 38.06 2.49 -18.98
N VAL A 28 38.25 3.46 -18.08
CA VAL A 28 37.79 3.41 -16.69
C VAL A 28 36.96 4.65 -16.40
N GLN A 29 35.70 4.46 -15.99
CA GLN A 29 34.84 5.57 -15.57
C GLN A 29 35.01 5.82 -14.07
N VAL A 30 35.45 7.04 -13.71
CA VAL A 30 35.62 7.47 -12.33
C VAL A 30 34.43 8.35 -11.92
N GLU A 31 33.74 7.97 -10.85
CA GLU A 31 32.59 8.70 -10.31
C GLU A 31 32.85 9.11 -8.86
N TYR A 32 32.51 10.35 -8.52
CA TYR A 32 32.73 10.96 -7.21
C TYR A 32 31.47 10.89 -6.36
N PHE A 33 31.62 10.52 -5.09
CA PHE A 33 30.55 10.55 -4.11
C PHE A 33 31.04 11.15 -2.79
N THR A 34 30.17 11.89 -2.12
CA THR A 34 30.37 12.20 -0.69
C THR A 34 30.02 10.96 0.16
N PRO A 35 30.57 10.81 1.37
CA PRO A 35 30.27 9.66 2.23
C PRO A 35 28.76 9.49 2.50
N GLY A 36 28.03 10.59 2.71
CA GLY A 36 26.57 10.54 2.91
C GLY A 36 25.80 10.06 1.67
N GLN A 37 26.23 10.45 0.46
CA GLN A 37 25.60 9.96 -0.77
C GLN A 37 25.91 8.49 -1.03
N TRP A 38 27.11 8.03 -0.67
CA TRP A 38 27.51 6.63 -0.80
C TRP A 38 26.71 5.71 0.12
N GLU A 39 26.48 6.14 1.36
CA GLU A 39 25.69 5.42 2.36
C GLU A 39 24.22 5.29 1.92
N GLN A 40 23.63 6.35 1.38
CA GLN A 40 22.26 6.35 0.85
C GLN A 40 22.07 5.37 -0.32
N ARG A 41 23.08 5.23 -1.18
CA ARG A 41 23.07 4.33 -2.34
C ARG A 41 23.21 2.86 -1.93
N GLN A 42 24.01 2.57 -0.91
CA GLN A 42 24.18 1.20 -0.38
C GLN A 42 23.06 0.80 0.59
N GLY A 43 22.37 1.76 1.22
CA GLY A 43 21.28 1.55 2.18
C GLY A 43 19.97 0.94 1.63
N GLY A 44 19.98 0.39 0.40
CA GLY A 44 18.84 -0.29 -0.22
C GLY A 44 18.49 -1.66 0.38
N GLY A 45 18.76 -1.88 1.66
CA GLY A 45 18.56 -3.17 2.34
C GLY A 45 17.83 -3.11 3.68
N SER A 46 17.59 -1.93 4.29
CA SER A 46 16.88 -1.85 5.57
C SER A 46 16.31 -0.46 5.79
N ASN A 47 15.12 -0.20 5.27
CA ASN A 47 14.33 0.97 5.65
C ASN A 47 13.62 0.68 6.98
N LEU A 48 14.39 0.59 8.06
CA LEU A 48 13.90 0.62 9.44
C LEU A 48 15.03 1.19 10.28
N THR A 49 15.08 2.51 10.49
CA THR A 49 15.45 3.15 11.77
C THR A 49 15.52 4.66 11.67
N MET A 50 14.70 5.26 12.53
CA MET A 50 14.76 6.59 13.15
C MET A 50 14.56 7.84 12.28
N GLY A 51 13.40 8.45 12.53
CA GLY A 51 13.08 9.79 12.10
C GLY A 51 14.01 10.82 12.74
N ALA A 52 14.46 11.74 11.90
CA ALA A 52 14.62 13.15 12.19
C ALA A 52 15.02 13.84 10.88
N GLN A 53 14.04 14.36 10.14
CA GLN A 53 14.25 15.55 9.31
C GLN A 53 12.99 16.43 9.45
N PRO A 54 13.12 17.69 9.91
CA PRO A 54 12.00 18.62 9.95
C PRO A 54 11.65 19.01 8.52
N VAL A 55 10.40 18.75 8.14
CA VAL A 55 9.84 19.07 6.83
C VAL A 55 9.48 20.55 6.74
N GLU A 56 10.45 21.40 6.36
CA GLU A 56 10.22 22.84 6.09
C GLU A 56 9.70 23.11 4.66
N GLN A 57 9.55 22.08 3.82
CA GLN A 57 8.99 22.22 2.48
C GLN A 57 7.86 21.21 2.31
N GLY A 58 6.67 21.76 2.01
CA GLY A 58 5.38 21.07 1.93
C GLY A 58 5.52 19.64 1.45
N ALA A 59 5.03 18.71 2.29
CA ALA A 59 5.20 17.28 2.16
C ALA A 59 5.15 16.82 0.70
N LYS A 60 6.29 16.38 0.16
CA LYS A 60 6.33 15.68 -1.11
C LYS A 60 5.79 14.27 -0.86
N ILE A 61 4.46 14.16 -0.89
CA ILE A 61 3.75 12.89 -0.73
C ILE A 61 4.17 12.02 -1.92
N LEU A 62 5.03 11.04 -1.69
CA LEU A 62 5.33 10.02 -2.69
C LEU A 62 4.08 9.12 -2.79
N PRO A 63 3.38 9.08 -3.94
CA PRO A 63 2.26 8.17 -4.09
C PRO A 63 2.77 6.73 -4.01
N PHE A 64 2.13 5.91 -3.16
CA PHE A 64 2.51 4.52 -2.96
C PHE A 64 2.40 3.78 -4.30
N PRO A 65 3.48 3.18 -4.82
CA PRO A 65 3.43 2.48 -6.10
C PRO A 65 2.52 1.24 -5.94
N GLY A 66 1.29 1.34 -6.48
CA GLY A 66 0.31 0.25 -6.45
C GLY A 66 -1.12 0.65 -6.08
N GLN A 67 -1.36 1.86 -5.57
CA GLN A 67 -2.73 2.34 -5.35
C GLN A 67 -3.14 3.24 -6.51
N ALA A 68 -3.67 2.63 -7.57
CA ALA A 68 -4.62 3.34 -8.40
C ALA A 68 -5.72 3.88 -7.46
N PRO A 69 -6.14 5.15 -7.59
CA PRO A 69 -7.28 5.65 -6.84
C PRO A 69 -8.51 4.90 -7.34
N SER A 70 -8.81 3.75 -6.73
CA SER A 70 -10.14 3.16 -6.80
C SER A 70 -11.07 4.27 -6.35
N ALA A 71 -11.86 4.78 -7.29
CA ALA A 71 -12.79 5.88 -7.09
C ALA A 71 -13.57 5.62 -5.81
N THR A 72 -13.11 6.23 -4.72
CA THR A 72 -13.69 6.03 -3.41
C THR A 72 -14.93 6.88 -3.46
N HIS A 73 -16.05 6.21 -3.68
CA HIS A 73 -17.38 6.77 -3.56
C HIS A 73 -17.38 7.61 -2.28
N VAL A 74 -17.49 8.93 -2.41
CA VAL A 74 -17.79 9.83 -1.30
C VAL A 74 -19.26 9.61 -0.90
N ALA A 75 -19.59 8.36 -0.55
CA ALA A 75 -20.76 8.09 0.25
C ALA A 75 -20.49 8.81 1.57
N GLY A 76 -21.38 9.74 1.93
CA GLY A 76 -21.29 10.47 3.19
C GLY A 76 -21.13 9.52 4.39
N VAL A 77 -20.83 10.08 5.55
CA VAL A 77 -20.67 9.30 6.79
C VAL A 77 -21.94 8.47 7.02
N ARG A 78 -21.83 7.16 6.81
CA ARG A 78 -22.90 6.19 7.10
C ARG A 78 -22.78 5.72 8.52
N THR A 79 -23.92 5.51 9.15
CA THR A 79 -23.96 4.90 10.47
C THR A 79 -23.53 3.44 10.39
N ILE A 80 -23.03 2.90 11.50
CA ILE A 80 -22.64 1.50 11.57
C ILE A 80 -23.82 0.57 11.25
N ASN A 81 -25.03 0.94 11.66
CA ASN A 81 -26.24 0.15 11.41
C ASN A 81 -26.56 0.02 9.92
N GLU A 82 -26.38 1.09 9.14
CA GLU A 82 -26.61 1.07 7.69
C GLU A 82 -25.55 0.23 6.97
N LEU A 83 -24.29 0.34 7.40
CA LEU A 83 -23.22 -0.49 6.85
C LEU A 83 -23.46 -1.98 7.16
N GLU A 84 -23.91 -2.29 8.36
CA GLU A 84 -24.25 -3.65 8.75
C GLU A 84 -25.47 -4.19 8.00
N SER A 85 -26.53 -3.39 7.80
CA SER A 85 -27.70 -3.82 7.03
C SER A 85 -27.34 -4.11 5.58
N ASP A 86 -26.55 -3.24 4.94
CA ASP A 86 -26.07 -3.42 3.57
C ASP A 86 -25.22 -4.70 3.45
N ALA A 87 -24.34 -4.95 4.41
CA ALA A 87 -23.48 -6.13 4.42
C ALA A 87 -24.31 -7.42 4.59
N ILE A 88 -25.31 -7.41 5.48
CA ILE A 88 -26.19 -8.56 5.71
C ILE A 88 -27.04 -8.86 4.49
N GLU A 89 -27.62 -7.85 3.85
CA GLU A 89 -28.43 -8.03 2.65
C GLU A 89 -27.61 -8.63 1.50
N LYS A 90 -26.40 -8.10 1.28
CA LYS A 90 -25.46 -8.62 0.27
C LYS A 90 -25.09 -10.07 0.53
N ALA A 91 -24.73 -10.41 1.77
CA ALA A 91 -24.39 -11.79 2.13
C ALA A 91 -25.59 -12.74 1.92
N ILE A 92 -26.79 -12.36 2.37
CA ILE A 92 -27.99 -13.18 2.17
C ILE A 92 -28.27 -13.39 0.67
N PHE A 93 -28.06 -12.36 -0.14
CA PHE A 93 -28.19 -12.45 -1.59
C PHE A 93 -27.16 -13.39 -2.23
N GLU A 94 -25.89 -13.23 -1.87
CA GLU A 94 -24.77 -14.04 -2.38
C GLU A 94 -24.94 -15.53 -2.04
N PHE A 95 -25.43 -15.83 -0.84
CA PHE A 95 -25.72 -17.20 -0.40
C PHE A 95 -27.18 -17.64 -0.65
N ASN A 96 -27.90 -16.97 -1.55
CA ASN A 96 -29.21 -17.39 -2.06
C ASN A 96 -30.28 -17.62 -0.97
N GLY A 97 -30.23 -16.82 0.10
CA GLY A 97 -31.11 -16.95 1.26
C GLY A 97 -30.69 -18.05 2.24
N ASN A 98 -29.48 -18.62 2.14
CA ASN A 98 -28.95 -19.54 3.14
C ASN A 98 -28.29 -18.77 4.29
N LEU A 99 -29.06 -18.53 5.34
CA LEU A 99 -28.60 -17.78 6.53
C LEU A 99 -27.45 -18.47 7.26
N THR A 100 -27.26 -19.78 7.11
CA THR A 100 -26.14 -20.50 7.75
C THR A 100 -24.81 -20.11 7.11
N GLU A 101 -24.77 -20.12 5.78
CA GLU A 101 -23.57 -19.79 5.02
C GLU A 101 -23.31 -18.28 5.02
N ALA A 102 -24.37 -17.46 4.95
CA ALA A 102 -24.25 -16.01 5.11
C ALA A 102 -23.68 -15.62 6.48
N ALA A 103 -24.07 -16.30 7.56
CA ALA A 103 -23.52 -16.05 8.90
C ALA A 103 -22.02 -16.39 8.97
N LYS A 104 -21.61 -17.53 8.39
CA LYS A 104 -20.20 -17.94 8.32
C LYS A 104 -19.37 -16.96 7.52
N ALA A 105 -19.86 -16.52 6.37
CA ALA A 105 -19.16 -15.56 5.51
C ALA A 105 -18.99 -14.19 6.16
N LEU A 106 -19.99 -13.74 6.93
CA LEU A 106 -19.92 -12.51 7.73
C LEU A 106 -19.09 -12.67 9.02
N GLY A 107 -18.67 -13.89 9.38
CA GLY A 107 -17.92 -14.14 10.62
C GLY A 107 -18.73 -13.98 11.90
N ILE A 108 -20.07 -14.04 11.83
CA ILE A 108 -20.96 -13.90 12.99
C ILE A 108 -21.72 -15.19 13.29
N GLY A 109 -22.11 -15.35 14.56
CA GLY A 109 -22.98 -16.47 14.95
C GLY A 109 -24.37 -16.37 14.32
N ARG A 110 -24.99 -17.53 14.03
CA ARG A 110 -26.35 -17.63 13.46
C ARG A 110 -27.40 -16.87 14.29
N ALA A 111 -27.31 -16.93 15.62
CA ALA A 111 -28.22 -16.21 16.52
C ALA A 111 -28.09 -14.68 16.37
N THR A 112 -26.88 -14.17 16.15
CA THR A 112 -26.62 -12.75 15.90
C THR A 112 -27.17 -12.32 14.54
N LEU A 113 -26.95 -13.13 13.50
CA LEU A 113 -27.53 -12.86 12.18
C LEU A 113 -29.05 -12.80 12.26
N TYR A 114 -29.70 -13.77 12.90
CA TYR A 114 -31.17 -13.75 13.07
C TYR A 114 -31.69 -12.51 13.78
N ARG A 115 -31.02 -12.07 14.86
CA ARG A 115 -31.39 -10.85 15.57
C ARG A 115 -31.30 -9.63 14.66
N LYS A 116 -30.19 -9.49 13.91
CA LYS A 116 -29.97 -8.37 12.99
C LYS A 116 -30.94 -8.38 11.81
N VAL A 117 -31.20 -9.54 11.21
CA VAL A 117 -32.20 -9.70 10.14
C VAL A 117 -33.58 -9.24 10.59
N LYS A 118 -33.99 -9.60 11.81
CA LYS A 118 -35.26 -9.13 12.38
C LYS A 118 -35.25 -7.63 12.69
N GLN A 119 -34.14 -7.11 13.21
CA GLN A 119 -33.98 -5.69 13.55
C GLN A 119 -34.04 -4.78 12.32
N TYR A 120 -33.44 -5.22 11.22
CA TYR A 120 -33.41 -4.47 9.96
C TYR A 120 -34.58 -4.85 9.02
N ASN A 121 -35.50 -5.70 9.47
CA ASN A 121 -36.66 -6.18 8.71
C ASN A 121 -36.28 -6.73 7.31
N ILE A 122 -35.16 -7.44 7.22
CA ILE A 122 -34.63 -8.00 5.97
C ILE A 122 -35.36 -9.32 5.70
N ASP A 123 -36.02 -9.43 4.55
CA ASP A 123 -36.71 -10.67 4.17
C ASP A 123 -35.82 -11.57 3.30
N PRO A 124 -35.39 -12.75 3.80
CA PRO A 124 -34.48 -13.62 3.07
C PRO A 124 -35.14 -14.31 1.87
N SER A 125 -36.47 -14.25 1.72
CA SER A 125 -37.16 -14.82 0.56
C SER A 125 -36.99 -13.97 -0.69
N LEU A 126 -36.76 -12.65 -0.53
CA LEU A 126 -36.49 -11.73 -1.64
C LEU A 126 -35.21 -12.13 -2.40
N ALA A 127 -34.16 -12.53 -1.69
CA ALA A 127 -32.93 -13.03 -2.28
C ALA A 127 -33.15 -14.29 -3.15
N ARG A 128 -34.11 -15.14 -2.77
CA ARG A 128 -34.43 -16.37 -3.50
C ARG A 128 -35.24 -16.10 -4.78
N LYS A 129 -36.09 -15.07 -4.79
CA LYS A 129 -36.96 -14.74 -5.93
C LYS A 129 -36.25 -14.06 -7.09
N LYS A 130 -35.26 -13.20 -6.81
CA LYS A 130 -34.58 -12.34 -7.80
C LYS A 130 -33.75 -13.09 -8.86
N ARG A 131 -33.47 -14.39 -8.67
CA ARG A 131 -32.81 -15.25 -9.67
C ARG A 131 -33.78 -16.04 -10.56
N ALA A 132 -35.06 -16.09 -10.20
CA ALA A 132 -36.10 -16.77 -10.98
C ALA A 132 -36.80 -15.85 -12.00
N ALA A 133 -36.39 -14.57 -12.05
CA ALA A 133 -36.80 -13.55 -13.01
C ALA A 133 -35.60 -13.14 -13.85
#